data_AF-A0A9C8K8I5-F1
#
_entry.id   AF-A0A9C8K8I5-F1
#
_cell.length_a   1.000
_cell.length_b   1.000
_cell.length_c   1.000
_cell.angle_alpha   90.00
_cell.angle_beta   90.00
_cell.angle_gamma   90.00
#
_symmetry.space_group_name_H-M   'P 1'
#
loop_
_entity.id
_entity.type
_entity.pdbx_description
1 polymer ?
#
loop_
_entity_poly.entity_id
_entity_poly.type
_entity_poly.pdbx_seq_one_letter_code
_entity_poly.pdbx_strand_id
1 'polypeptide(L)'
;LRASVRGIDLILEQGMNVKVCTFPEGEDPDSFAKNNELEVLEAYLVDNAKDFIQFKANLLAKEAANDPIKRAETVRDIVNSIAKIPDAIKREIYIQECAQIMNVSEGVLFSTLAQMNKKTVADSTKNTEQKQKAFDVVKNESTVEKVDVQYELERKIIELLLLYGKEVQNFEDLVLKENDAGDLILEPLSLESKVYEKIYLDLQEDEIELANEHFRGIYYKLIEALNESDDFSINSFLSDLDQELVSEISSILMEEEKYVLHDWGRKDIYPKEKGAGVAQLVSETILTLRCFLIKKRMLALQNDTQESTDDHRETLEEIMNYLNLNKLLNQKLNRVLS
;
A
#
# COMPACT_ATOMS: atom_id res chain seq x y z
N LEU A 1 -33.61 25.30 10.75
CA LEU A 1 -32.58 26.25 10.29
C LEU A 1 -31.23 26.12 10.99
N ARG A 2 -31.12 26.18 12.34
CA ARG A 2 -29.81 26.08 13.04
C ARG A 2 -29.02 24.79 12.80
N ALA A 3 -29.68 23.65 12.56
CA ALA A 3 -29.02 22.39 12.21
C ALA A 3 -28.38 22.40 10.81
N SER A 4 -29.05 23.04 9.83
CA SER A 4 -28.57 23.19 8.46
C SER A 4 -27.28 24.02 8.38
N VAL A 5 -27.15 25.04 9.24
CA VAL A 5 -25.96 25.92 9.29
C VAL A 5 -24.69 25.17 9.68
N ARG A 6 -24.77 24.14 10.54
CA ARG A 6 -23.61 23.33 10.95
C ARG A 6 -23.18 22.32 9.89
N GLY A 7 -24.13 21.74 9.16
CA GLY A 7 -23.82 20.81 8.07
C GLY A 7 -23.09 21.48 6.91
N ILE A 8 -23.38 22.77 6.67
CA ILE A 8 -22.80 23.52 5.56
C ILE A 8 -21.35 23.93 5.82
N ASP A 9 -20.97 24.23 7.07
CA ASP A 9 -19.59 24.51 7.44
C ASP A 9 -18.63 23.37 7.06
N LEU A 10 -19.10 22.11 7.15
CA LEU A 10 -18.33 20.92 6.79
C LEU A 10 -18.18 20.77 5.27
N ILE A 11 -19.17 21.23 4.51
CA ILE A 11 -19.16 21.23 3.04
C ILE A 11 -18.18 22.30 2.52
N LEU A 12 -18.13 23.46 3.18
CA LEU A 12 -17.18 24.54 2.86
C LEU A 12 -15.73 24.15 3.13
N GLU A 13 -15.48 23.35 4.18
CA GLU A 13 -14.17 22.81 4.50
C GLU A 13 -13.62 21.90 3.38
N GLN A 14 -14.51 21.22 2.65
CA GLN A 14 -14.15 20.41 1.47
C GLN A 14 -13.99 21.24 0.18
N GLY A 15 -14.08 22.58 0.27
CA GLY A 15 -13.87 23.48 -0.88
C GLY A 15 -15.02 23.52 -1.89
N MET A 16 -16.21 22.99 -1.54
CA MET A 16 -17.38 23.00 -2.41
C MET A 16 -18.09 24.37 -2.39
N ASN A 17 -18.62 24.79 -3.54
CA ASN A 17 -19.42 26.01 -3.65
C ASN A 17 -20.88 25.72 -3.24
N VAL A 18 -21.37 26.40 -2.19
CA VAL A 18 -22.72 26.15 -1.65
C VAL A 18 -23.63 27.35 -1.89
N LYS A 19 -24.79 27.10 -2.48
CA LYS A 19 -25.89 28.07 -2.62
C LYS A 19 -27.10 27.62 -1.82
N VAL A 20 -27.81 28.57 -1.22
CA VAL A 20 -29.02 28.33 -0.42
C VAL A 20 -30.18 29.07 -1.06
N CYS A 21 -31.24 28.35 -1.37
CA CYS A 21 -32.52 28.91 -1.79
C CYS A 21 -33.54 28.70 -0.67
N THR A 22 -34.27 29.75 -0.31
CA THR A 22 -35.36 29.70 0.68
C THR A 22 -36.68 29.84 -0.03
N PHE A 23 -37.62 28.94 0.26
CA PHE A 23 -38.98 29.00 -0.24
C PHE A 23 -39.86 29.95 0.60
N PRO A 24 -41.00 30.42 0.07
CA PRO A 24 -41.96 31.24 0.80
C PRO A 24 -42.51 30.54 2.05
N GLU A 25 -43.00 31.30 3.02
CA GLU A 25 -43.55 30.73 4.26
C GLU A 25 -44.72 29.79 3.97
N GLY A 26 -44.59 28.54 4.39
CA GLY A 26 -45.62 27.50 4.23
C GLY A 26 -45.44 26.59 3.02
N GLU A 27 -44.44 26.84 2.17
CA GLU A 27 -44.13 25.98 1.03
C GLU A 27 -42.84 25.18 1.27
N ASP A 28 -42.88 23.88 0.97
CA ASP A 28 -41.72 23.00 0.94
C ASP A 28 -41.29 22.71 -0.52
N PRO A 29 -40.10 22.12 -0.76
CA PRO A 29 -39.62 21.90 -2.13
C PRO A 29 -40.59 21.08 -2.99
N ASP A 30 -41.31 20.15 -2.38
CA ASP A 30 -42.27 19.28 -3.05
C ASP A 30 -43.58 20.01 -3.38
N SER A 31 -44.15 20.78 -2.45
CA SER A 31 -45.36 21.56 -2.70
C SER A 31 -45.10 22.71 -3.67
N PHE A 32 -43.94 23.36 -3.58
CA PHE A 32 -43.56 24.43 -4.51
C PHE A 32 -43.39 23.89 -5.93
N ALA A 33 -42.78 22.72 -6.10
CA ALA A 33 -42.65 22.07 -7.41
C ALA A 33 -43.99 21.57 -7.97
N LYS A 34 -44.95 21.18 -7.11
CA LYS A 34 -46.29 20.76 -7.54
C LYS A 34 -47.21 21.91 -7.93
N ASN A 35 -47.00 23.09 -7.34
CA ASN A 35 -47.85 24.27 -7.54
C ASN A 35 -47.37 25.21 -8.66
N ASN A 36 -46.17 25.00 -9.21
CA ASN A 36 -45.56 25.86 -10.22
C ASN A 36 -45.12 25.05 -11.44
N GLU A 37 -45.12 25.68 -12.62
CA GLU A 37 -44.56 25.08 -13.83
C GLU A 37 -43.03 25.02 -13.76
N LEU A 38 -42.42 24.09 -14.52
CA LEU A 38 -40.98 23.82 -14.48
C LEU A 38 -40.15 25.08 -14.77
N GLU A 39 -40.56 25.91 -15.73
CA GLU A 39 -39.88 27.15 -16.09
C GLU A 39 -39.91 28.18 -14.94
N VAL A 40 -41.02 28.24 -14.20
CA VAL A 40 -41.17 29.13 -13.02
C VAL A 40 -40.31 28.62 -11.86
N LEU A 41 -40.24 27.30 -11.68
CA LEU A 41 -39.38 26.68 -10.67
C LEU A 41 -37.90 26.93 -10.94
N GLU A 42 -37.45 26.74 -12.18
CA GLU A 42 -36.05 26.97 -12.57
C GLU A 42 -35.66 28.44 -12.41
N ALA A 43 -36.50 29.37 -12.90
CA ALA A 43 -36.27 30.80 -12.71
C ALA A 43 -36.22 31.17 -11.22
N TYR A 44 -37.13 30.63 -10.41
CA TYR A 44 -37.16 30.87 -8.98
C TYR A 44 -35.89 30.40 -8.28
N LEU A 45 -35.40 29.19 -8.61
CA LEU A 45 -34.19 28.64 -8.03
C LEU A 45 -32.95 29.45 -8.41
N VAL A 46 -32.84 29.92 -9.65
CA VAL A 46 -31.71 30.74 -10.10
C VAL A 46 -31.73 32.11 -9.44
N ASP A 47 -32.88 32.77 -9.39
CA ASP A 47 -33.01 34.15 -8.92
C ASP A 47 -32.94 34.25 -7.38
N ASN A 48 -33.41 33.22 -6.67
CA ASN A 48 -33.46 33.22 -5.20
C ASN A 48 -32.34 32.41 -4.54
N ALA A 49 -31.50 31.72 -5.30
CA ALA A 49 -30.30 31.07 -4.78
C ALA A 49 -29.25 32.11 -4.38
N LYS A 50 -29.04 32.24 -3.07
CA LYS A 50 -28.03 33.14 -2.50
C LYS A 50 -26.79 32.35 -2.11
N ASP A 51 -25.65 33.01 -2.17
CA ASP A 51 -24.43 32.46 -1.60
C ASP A 51 -24.60 32.23 -0.09
N PHE A 52 -24.02 31.15 0.44
CA PHE A 52 -24.17 30.81 1.84
C PHE A 52 -23.64 31.89 2.80
N ILE A 53 -22.49 32.50 2.50
CA ILE A 53 -21.92 33.53 3.38
C ILE A 53 -22.83 34.76 3.40
N GLN A 54 -23.35 35.16 2.24
CA GLN A 54 -24.33 36.23 2.14
C GLN A 54 -25.64 35.89 2.85
N PHE A 55 -26.12 34.66 2.72
CA PHE A 55 -27.33 34.18 3.40
C PHE A 55 -27.16 34.23 4.93
N LYS A 56 -26.03 33.71 5.43
CA LYS A 56 -25.70 33.69 6.87
C LYS A 56 -25.52 35.10 7.42
N ALA A 57 -24.83 35.99 6.69
CA ALA A 57 -24.67 37.38 7.06
C ALA A 57 -26.02 38.11 7.13
N ASN A 58 -26.89 37.94 6.12
CA ASN A 58 -28.20 38.58 6.10
C ASN A 58 -29.16 38.03 7.17
N LEU A 59 -29.16 36.71 7.41
CA LEU A 59 -29.99 36.09 8.43
C LEU A 59 -29.57 36.58 9.83
N LEU A 60 -28.28 36.54 10.12
CA LEU A 60 -27.78 36.91 11.44
C LEU A 60 -27.76 38.43 11.66
N ALA A 61 -27.61 39.23 10.60
CA ALA A 61 -27.81 40.68 10.67
C ALA A 61 -29.22 41.04 11.12
N LYS A 62 -30.24 40.31 10.65
CA LYS A 62 -31.64 40.47 11.09
C LYS A 62 -31.84 40.04 12.54
N GLU A 63 -31.21 38.96 12.98
CA GLU A 63 -31.30 38.47 14.37
C GLU A 63 -30.54 39.37 15.37
N ALA A 64 -29.46 39.99 14.94
CA ALA A 64 -28.57 40.82 15.78
C ALA A 64 -28.87 42.33 15.74
N ALA A 65 -29.91 42.75 15.01
CA ALA A 65 -30.18 44.16 14.70
C ALA A 65 -30.29 45.09 15.94
N ASN A 66 -30.65 44.55 17.11
CA ASN A 66 -30.91 45.33 18.33
C ASN A 66 -29.90 45.09 19.47
N ASP A 67 -28.83 44.30 19.26
CA ASP A 67 -27.89 43.94 20.34
C ASP A 67 -26.42 43.94 19.84
N PRO A 68 -25.61 44.94 20.24
CA PRO A 68 -24.20 45.03 19.86
C PRO A 68 -23.35 43.81 20.26
N ILE A 69 -23.71 43.13 21.36
CA ILE A 69 -22.95 41.97 21.85
C ILE A 69 -23.22 40.76 20.94
N LYS A 70 -24.50 40.50 20.63
CA LYS A 70 -24.88 39.44 19.70
C LYS A 70 -24.37 39.68 18.28
N ARG A 71 -24.27 40.95 17.87
CA ARG A 71 -23.66 41.33 16.59
C ARG A 71 -22.17 40.96 16.55
N ALA A 72 -21.44 41.22 17.62
CA ALA A 72 -20.03 40.83 17.71
C ALA A 72 -19.83 39.31 17.69
N GLU A 73 -20.69 38.54 18.37
CA GLU A 73 -20.68 37.07 18.32
C GLU A 73 -20.98 36.54 16.92
N THR A 74 -22.03 37.08 16.29
CA THR A 74 -22.42 36.78 14.92
C THR A 74 -21.27 37.00 13.93
N VAL A 75 -20.58 38.15 14.04
CA VAL A 75 -19.45 38.47 13.17
C VAL A 75 -18.34 37.44 13.33
N ARG A 76 -18.02 37.03 14.57
CA ARG A 76 -17.03 35.97 14.81
C ARG A 76 -17.45 34.64 14.19
N ASP A 77 -18.73 34.30 14.27
CA ASP A 77 -19.26 33.05 13.70
C ASP A 77 -19.24 33.02 12.17
N ILE A 78 -19.39 34.17 11.51
CA ILE A 78 -19.24 34.27 10.05
C ILE A 78 -17.77 34.18 9.66
N VAL A 79 -16.89 34.90 10.35
CA VAL A 79 -15.43 34.84 10.11
C VAL A 79 -14.89 33.42 10.33
N ASN A 80 -15.43 32.69 11.31
CA ASN A 80 -15.12 31.27 11.54
C ASN A 80 -15.51 30.39 10.32
N SER A 81 -16.67 30.61 9.71
CA SER A 81 -17.06 29.88 8.49
C SER A 81 -16.18 30.24 7.31
N ILE A 82 -15.82 31.52 7.15
CA ILE A 82 -14.91 31.97 6.08
C ILE A 82 -13.51 31.35 6.26
N ALA A 83 -13.03 31.22 7.50
CA ALA A 83 -11.71 30.64 7.79
C ALA A 83 -11.59 29.17 7.36
N LYS A 84 -12.70 28.42 7.27
CA LYS A 84 -12.73 27.02 6.79
C LYS A 84 -12.60 26.88 5.27
N ILE A 85 -12.79 27.96 4.51
CA ILE A 85 -12.69 27.92 3.04
C ILE A 85 -11.20 27.81 2.66
N PRO A 86 -10.77 26.81 1.87
CA PRO A 86 -9.35 26.60 1.55
C PRO A 86 -8.76 27.69 0.61
N ASP A 87 -9.58 28.24 -0.29
CA ASP A 87 -9.18 29.24 -1.28
C ASP A 87 -9.03 30.65 -0.68
N ALA A 88 -7.83 31.23 -0.78
CA ALA A 88 -7.51 32.54 -0.23
C ALA A 88 -8.24 33.70 -0.90
N ILE A 89 -8.43 33.64 -2.22
CA ILE A 89 -9.08 34.71 -2.99
C ILE A 89 -10.57 34.76 -2.63
N LYS A 90 -11.21 33.58 -2.52
CA LYS A 90 -12.62 33.50 -2.08
C LYS A 90 -12.79 34.05 -0.67
N ARG A 91 -11.89 33.72 0.26
CA ARG A 91 -11.94 34.27 1.64
C ARG A 91 -11.90 35.80 1.66
N GLU A 92 -11.07 36.41 0.81
CA GLU A 92 -10.94 37.86 0.73
C GLU A 92 -12.23 38.52 0.24
N ILE A 93 -12.81 38.02 -0.85
CA ILE A 93 -14.07 38.53 -1.42
C ILE A 93 -15.21 38.42 -0.40
N TYR A 94 -15.33 37.28 0.28
CA TYR A 94 -16.37 37.08 1.29
C TYR A 94 -16.21 37.98 2.53
N ILE A 95 -14.99 38.34 2.91
CA ILE A 95 -14.76 39.30 4.00
C ILE A 95 -15.24 40.70 3.60
N GLN A 96 -14.97 41.13 2.36
CA GLN A 96 -15.41 42.42 1.85
C GLN A 96 -16.95 42.51 1.84
N GLU A 97 -17.63 41.48 1.35
CA GLU A 97 -19.09 41.43 1.35
C GLU A 97 -19.67 41.41 2.77
N CYS A 98 -19.08 40.63 3.68
CA CYS A 98 -19.51 40.58 5.08
C CYS A 98 -19.32 41.92 5.79
N ALA A 99 -18.24 42.65 5.50
CA ALA A 99 -17.98 43.98 6.07
C ALA A 99 -19.10 44.98 5.72
N GLN A 100 -19.56 44.93 4.46
CA GLN A 100 -20.66 45.77 3.97
C GLN A 100 -21.99 45.41 4.64
N ILE A 101 -22.38 44.14 4.65
CA ILE A 101 -23.65 43.67 5.24
C ILE A 101 -23.71 43.96 6.74
N MET A 102 -22.60 43.72 7.44
CA MET A 102 -22.53 43.87 8.90
C MET A 102 -22.07 45.27 9.34
N ASN A 103 -21.84 46.22 8.42
CA ASN A 103 -21.34 47.58 8.68
C ASN A 103 -20.17 47.59 9.70
N VAL A 104 -19.14 46.79 9.44
CA VAL A 104 -17.91 46.68 10.24
C VAL A 104 -16.71 46.94 9.33
N SER A 105 -15.64 47.52 9.88
CA SER A 105 -14.40 47.74 9.12
C SER A 105 -13.77 46.41 8.66
N GLU A 106 -13.43 46.32 7.37
CA GLU A 106 -12.72 45.19 6.79
C GLU A 106 -11.44 44.84 7.56
N GLY A 107 -10.66 45.85 7.98
CA GLY A 107 -9.42 45.65 8.74
C GLY A 107 -9.64 44.92 10.08
N VAL A 108 -10.80 45.11 10.71
CA VAL A 108 -11.17 44.39 11.94
C VAL A 108 -11.49 42.93 11.63
N LEU A 109 -12.16 42.64 10.51
CA LEU A 109 -12.46 41.27 10.10
C LEU A 109 -11.18 40.52 9.69
N PHE A 110 -10.28 41.16 8.93
CA PHE A 110 -8.99 40.55 8.54
C PHE A 110 -8.09 40.28 9.75
N SER A 111 -8.01 41.21 10.70
CA SER A 111 -7.23 40.99 11.93
C SER A 111 -7.82 39.87 12.79
N THR A 112 -9.15 39.75 12.83
CA THR A 112 -9.84 38.65 13.52
C THR A 112 -9.57 37.30 12.85
N LEU A 113 -9.62 37.24 11.50
CA LEU A 113 -9.28 36.03 10.74
C LEU A 113 -7.82 35.60 10.98
N ALA A 114 -6.89 36.56 10.99
CA ALA A 114 -5.48 36.28 11.26
C ALA A 114 -5.25 35.75 12.69
N GLN A 115 -5.96 36.29 13.69
CA GLN A 115 -5.93 35.80 15.06
C GLN A 115 -6.51 34.37 15.18
N MET A 116 -7.59 34.08 14.47
CA MET A 116 -8.20 32.73 14.45
C MET A 116 -7.28 31.70 13.80
N ASN A 117 -6.61 32.04 12.70
CA ASN A 117 -5.63 31.15 12.07
C ASN A 117 -4.45 30.87 13.01
N LYS A 118 -3.92 31.90 13.70
CA LYS A 118 -2.86 31.71 14.71
C LYS A 118 -3.31 30.85 15.89
N LYS A 119 -4.55 31.01 16.34
CA LYS A 119 -5.12 30.20 17.43
C LYS A 119 -5.33 28.75 17.02
N THR A 120 -5.79 28.50 15.79
CA THR A 120 -5.94 27.14 15.24
C THR A 120 -4.58 26.44 15.11
N VAL A 121 -3.54 27.16 14.68
CA VAL A 121 -2.17 26.64 14.66
C VAL A 121 -1.68 26.36 16.09
N ALA A 122 -1.85 27.29 17.04
CA ALA A 122 -1.42 27.09 18.42
C ALA A 122 -2.20 25.98 19.17
N ASP A 123 -3.50 25.83 18.91
CA ASP A 123 -4.33 24.75 19.47
C ASP A 123 -4.04 23.41 18.80
N SER A 124 -3.60 23.38 17.54
CA SER A 124 -3.06 22.17 16.90
C SER A 124 -1.72 21.75 17.51
N THR A 125 -0.84 22.71 17.85
CA THR A 125 0.43 22.43 18.55
C THR A 125 0.19 21.96 20.00
N LYS A 126 -0.74 22.58 20.73
CA LYS A 126 -1.10 22.18 22.11
C LYS A 126 -1.88 20.86 22.18
N ASN A 127 -2.77 20.57 21.24
CA ASN A 127 -3.40 19.24 21.13
C ASN A 127 -2.40 18.16 20.71
N THR A 128 -1.35 18.51 19.96
CA THR A 128 -0.23 17.60 19.66
C THR A 128 0.58 17.31 20.92
N GLU A 129 0.88 18.31 21.75
CA GLU A 129 1.62 18.15 23.02
C GLU A 129 0.82 17.45 24.14
N GLN A 130 -0.52 17.64 24.21
CA GLN A 130 -1.36 16.96 25.21
C GLN A 130 -1.78 15.55 24.78
N LYS A 131 -1.97 15.28 23.48
CA LYS A 131 -2.11 13.88 23.00
C LYS A 131 -0.81 13.09 23.11
N GLN A 132 0.35 13.74 23.04
CA GLN A 132 1.67 13.10 23.25
C GLN A 132 1.91 12.61 24.69
N LYS A 133 1.22 13.15 25.72
CA LYS A 133 1.37 12.68 27.12
C LYS A 133 0.35 11.63 27.56
N ALA A 134 -0.82 11.55 26.90
CA ALA A 134 -1.85 10.55 27.19
C ALA A 134 -1.81 9.36 26.22
N PHE A 135 -1.11 9.51 25.10
CA PHE A 135 -0.68 8.42 24.24
C PHE A 135 0.84 8.53 24.08
N ASP A 136 1.57 7.98 25.05
CA ASP A 136 2.80 7.26 24.66
C ASP A 136 2.32 6.09 23.80
N VAL A 137 2.02 6.40 22.53
CA VAL A 137 2.20 5.41 21.48
C VAL A 137 3.67 5.13 21.60
N VAL A 138 4.02 3.99 22.19
CA VAL A 138 5.25 3.29 21.83
C VAL A 138 5.22 3.32 20.32
N LYS A 139 5.93 4.29 19.72
CA LYS A 139 6.38 4.14 18.37
C LYS A 139 7.24 2.89 18.52
N ASN A 140 6.64 1.74 18.23
CA ASN A 140 7.27 0.90 17.26
C ASN A 140 7.52 1.86 16.08
N GLU A 141 8.66 2.55 16.13
CA GLU A 141 9.70 2.19 15.19
C GLU A 141 9.67 0.67 15.17
N SER A 142 8.75 0.09 14.40
CA SER A 142 9.16 -1.03 13.60
C SER A 142 10.34 -0.43 12.87
N THR A 143 11.53 -0.60 13.45
CA THR A 143 12.58 -1.30 12.72
C THR A 143 11.80 -2.28 11.89
N VAL A 144 11.48 -1.88 10.65
CA VAL A 144 11.11 -2.85 9.65
C VAL A 144 12.35 -3.69 9.69
N GLU A 145 12.29 -4.80 10.44
CA GLU A 145 13.37 -5.76 10.45
C GLU A 145 13.63 -5.94 8.97
N LYS A 146 14.85 -5.60 8.54
CA LYS A 146 15.22 -5.79 7.15
C LYS A 146 15.08 -7.29 6.97
N VAL A 147 13.92 -7.71 6.46
CA VAL A 147 13.62 -9.11 6.24
C VAL A 147 14.74 -9.59 5.36
N ASP A 148 15.52 -10.53 5.88
CA ASP A 148 16.62 -11.08 5.13
C ASP A 148 16.00 -11.96 4.04
N VAL A 149 15.87 -11.37 2.86
CA VAL A 149 15.28 -12.02 1.69
C VAL A 149 16.04 -13.31 1.36
N GLN A 150 17.35 -13.35 1.60
CA GLN A 150 18.14 -14.56 1.38
C GLN A 150 17.73 -15.64 2.38
N TYR A 151 17.67 -15.31 3.67
CA TYR A 151 17.24 -16.24 4.71
C TYR A 151 15.85 -16.83 4.42
N GLU A 152 14.87 -16.00 4.05
CA GLU A 152 13.51 -16.47 3.74
C GLU A 152 13.47 -17.41 2.53
N LEU A 153 14.25 -17.13 1.48
CA LEU A 153 14.32 -17.99 0.30
C LEU A 153 15.03 -19.31 0.61
N GLU A 154 16.12 -19.29 1.36
CA GLU A 154 16.83 -20.49 1.79
C GLU A 154 15.94 -21.36 2.70
N ARG A 155 15.23 -20.72 3.64
CA ARG A 155 14.22 -21.38 4.49
C ARG A 155 13.12 -22.03 3.64
N LYS A 156 12.63 -21.34 2.60
CA LYS A 156 11.62 -21.86 1.70
C LYS A 156 12.10 -23.07 0.90
N ILE A 157 13.38 -23.10 0.50
CA ILE A 157 13.99 -24.28 -0.15
C ILE A 157 13.97 -25.48 0.81
N ILE A 158 14.36 -25.29 2.07
CA ILE A 158 14.31 -26.37 3.08
C ILE A 158 12.88 -26.85 3.31
N GLU A 159 11.92 -25.93 3.43
CA GLU A 159 10.49 -26.26 3.55
C GLU A 159 9.99 -27.11 2.37
N LEU A 160 10.33 -26.72 1.14
CA LEU A 160 9.95 -27.44 -0.08
C LEU A 160 10.51 -28.87 -0.10
N LEU A 161 11.78 -29.04 0.31
CA LEU A 161 12.42 -30.35 0.38
C LEU A 161 11.78 -31.25 1.46
N LEU A 162 11.41 -30.67 2.61
CA LEU A 162 10.78 -31.39 3.71
C LEU A 162 9.37 -31.88 3.36
N LEU A 163 8.55 -31.02 2.75
CA LEU A 163 7.14 -31.29 2.50
C LEU A 163 6.91 -32.05 1.19
N TYR A 164 7.61 -31.62 0.13
CA TYR A 164 7.32 -32.05 -1.24
C TYR A 164 8.51 -32.74 -1.91
N GLY A 165 9.64 -32.94 -1.22
CA GLY A 165 10.88 -33.41 -1.84
C GLY A 165 10.70 -34.63 -2.75
N LYS A 166 9.93 -35.63 -2.31
CA LYS A 166 9.68 -36.87 -3.07
C LYS A 166 8.57 -36.80 -4.10
N GLU A 167 7.78 -35.74 -4.11
CA GLU A 167 6.71 -35.62 -5.08
C GLU A 167 7.29 -35.47 -6.48
N VAL A 168 6.68 -36.20 -7.42
CA VAL A 168 6.99 -36.06 -8.84
C VAL A 168 6.14 -34.94 -9.39
N GLN A 169 6.79 -33.96 -10.00
CA GLN A 169 6.16 -32.75 -10.51
C GLN A 169 6.60 -32.49 -11.95
N ASN A 170 5.75 -31.80 -12.71
CA ASN A 170 6.06 -31.39 -14.08
C ASN A 170 6.61 -29.96 -14.07
N PHE A 171 7.89 -29.83 -14.42
CA PHE A 171 8.58 -28.55 -14.50
C PHE A 171 8.66 -28.06 -15.94
N GLU A 172 8.39 -26.78 -16.17
CA GLU A 172 8.55 -26.14 -17.48
C GLU A 172 9.89 -25.42 -17.55
N ASP A 173 10.83 -25.98 -18.32
CA ASP A 173 12.10 -25.33 -18.64
C ASP A 173 12.06 -24.72 -20.05
N LEU A 174 12.91 -23.73 -20.31
CA LEU A 174 13.02 -23.11 -21.64
C LEU A 174 14.27 -23.61 -22.32
N VAL A 175 14.12 -24.26 -23.48
CA VAL A 175 15.24 -24.80 -24.28
C VAL A 175 15.34 -24.07 -25.61
N LEU A 176 16.58 -23.85 -26.06
CA LEU A 176 16.84 -23.31 -27.39
C LEU A 176 16.63 -24.41 -28.43
N LYS A 177 15.68 -24.22 -29.34
CA LYS A 177 15.46 -25.09 -30.50
C LYS A 177 15.56 -24.29 -31.78
N GLU A 178 16.11 -24.94 -32.80
CA GLU A 178 16.15 -24.40 -34.16
C GLU A 178 14.77 -24.51 -34.78
N ASN A 179 14.23 -23.40 -35.26
CA ASN A 179 12.98 -23.39 -36.02
C ASN A 179 13.23 -23.85 -37.48
N ASP A 180 12.16 -24.03 -38.26
CA ASP A 180 12.24 -24.43 -39.67
C ASP A 180 13.05 -23.44 -40.56
N ALA A 181 13.37 -22.25 -40.06
CA ALA A 181 14.15 -21.22 -40.74
C ALA A 181 15.64 -21.17 -40.31
N GLY A 182 16.06 -22.01 -39.36
CA GLY A 182 17.43 -22.02 -38.83
C GLY A 182 17.71 -21.05 -37.69
N ASP A 183 16.69 -20.34 -37.18
CA ASP A 183 16.82 -19.43 -36.04
C ASP A 183 16.59 -20.18 -34.73
N LEU A 184 17.41 -19.89 -33.71
CA LEU A 184 17.25 -20.44 -32.36
C LEU A 184 16.14 -19.69 -31.62
N ILE A 185 15.03 -20.37 -31.34
CA ILE A 185 13.91 -19.87 -30.53
C ILE A 185 13.85 -20.60 -29.19
N LEU A 186 13.41 -19.90 -28.15
CA LEU A 186 13.15 -20.51 -26.84
C LEU A 186 11.77 -21.17 -26.85
N GLU A 187 11.73 -22.49 -26.70
CA GLU A 187 10.49 -23.25 -26.54
C GLU A 187 10.38 -23.83 -25.12
N PRO A 188 9.18 -23.85 -24.53
CA PRO A 188 8.93 -24.54 -23.27
C PRO A 188 9.04 -26.07 -23.46
N LEU A 189 9.77 -26.72 -22.56
CA LEU A 189 9.93 -28.16 -22.44
C LEU A 189 9.44 -28.58 -21.05
N SER A 190 8.42 -29.43 -21.01
CA SER A 190 7.95 -30.04 -19.77
C SER A 190 8.83 -31.24 -19.43
N LEU A 191 9.42 -31.22 -18.25
CA LEU A 191 10.25 -32.29 -17.69
C LEU A 191 9.62 -32.80 -16.39
N GLU A 192 9.43 -34.10 -16.31
CA GLU A 192 8.93 -34.76 -15.10
C GLU A 192 10.13 -35.18 -14.24
N SER A 193 10.22 -34.65 -13.01
CA SER A 193 11.27 -35.00 -12.06
C SER A 193 10.77 -34.88 -10.62
N LYS A 194 11.49 -35.50 -9.68
CA LYS A 194 11.20 -35.30 -8.26
C LYS A 194 11.65 -33.89 -7.84
N VAL A 195 10.92 -33.29 -6.90
CA VAL A 195 11.23 -31.94 -6.40
C VAL A 195 12.66 -31.82 -5.88
N TYR A 196 13.14 -32.79 -5.09
CA TYR A 196 14.50 -32.74 -4.55
C TYR A 196 15.57 -32.85 -5.64
N GLU A 197 15.33 -33.64 -6.68
CA GLU A 197 16.25 -33.79 -7.82
C GLU A 197 16.34 -32.48 -8.60
N LYS A 198 15.19 -31.85 -8.87
CA LYS A 198 15.14 -30.54 -9.55
C LYS A 198 15.87 -29.46 -8.75
N ILE A 199 15.59 -29.33 -7.46
CA ILE A 199 16.25 -28.34 -6.59
C ILE A 199 17.76 -28.61 -6.55
N TYR A 200 18.17 -29.87 -6.39
CA TYR A 200 19.58 -30.24 -6.34
C TYR A 200 20.30 -29.88 -7.65
N LEU A 201 19.74 -30.26 -8.80
CA LEU A 201 20.32 -29.97 -10.11
C LEU A 201 20.41 -28.45 -10.35
N ASP A 202 19.33 -27.70 -10.12
CA ASP A 202 19.31 -26.26 -10.37
C ASP A 202 20.34 -25.51 -9.50
N LEU A 203 20.52 -25.91 -8.24
CA LEU A 203 21.52 -25.31 -7.36
C LEU A 203 22.96 -25.73 -7.71
N GLN A 204 23.15 -26.98 -8.13
CA GLN A 204 24.46 -27.51 -8.50
C GLN A 204 24.95 -26.94 -9.83
N GLU A 205 24.07 -26.78 -10.82
CA GLU A 205 24.38 -26.16 -12.12
C GLU A 205 24.88 -24.72 -11.96
N ASP A 206 24.35 -24.00 -10.98
CA ASP A 206 24.75 -22.62 -10.68
C ASP A 206 25.88 -22.51 -9.64
N GLU A 207 26.38 -23.63 -9.11
CA GLU A 207 27.35 -23.68 -8.01
C GLU A 207 26.92 -22.87 -6.78
N ILE A 208 25.61 -22.87 -6.47
CA ILE A 208 25.04 -22.11 -5.34
C ILE A 208 25.15 -22.91 -4.04
N GLU A 209 25.81 -22.33 -3.04
CA GLU A 209 25.74 -22.77 -1.64
C GLU A 209 24.84 -21.87 -0.80
N LEU A 210 24.04 -22.47 0.09
CA LEU A 210 23.21 -21.72 1.05
C LEU A 210 24.12 -20.95 2.02
N ALA A 211 23.84 -19.67 2.23
CA ALA A 211 24.65 -18.81 3.10
C ALA A 211 24.44 -19.10 4.58
N ASN A 212 23.24 -19.53 4.98
CA ASN A 212 22.98 -19.93 6.36
C ASN A 212 23.60 -21.31 6.65
N GLU A 213 24.47 -21.38 7.66
CA GLU A 213 25.16 -22.62 8.05
C GLU A 213 24.20 -23.73 8.49
N HIS A 214 23.13 -23.39 9.23
CA HIS A 214 22.13 -24.37 9.67
C HIS A 214 21.34 -24.93 8.48
N PHE A 215 20.87 -24.06 7.58
CA PHE A 215 20.14 -24.52 6.38
C PHE A 215 21.04 -25.32 5.44
N ARG A 216 22.31 -24.95 5.30
CA ARG A 216 23.29 -25.73 4.56
C ARG A 216 23.45 -27.14 5.13
N GLY A 217 23.58 -27.26 6.46
CA GLY A 217 23.67 -28.56 7.14
C GLY A 217 22.41 -29.40 6.96
N ILE A 218 21.22 -28.78 7.08
CA ILE A 218 19.93 -29.46 6.87
C ILE A 218 19.78 -29.90 5.42
N TYR A 219 20.13 -29.05 4.45
CA TYR A 219 20.07 -29.34 3.03
C TYR A 219 20.84 -30.60 2.65
N TYR A 220 22.12 -30.69 3.03
CA TYR A 220 22.93 -31.86 2.68
C TYR A 220 22.38 -33.15 3.29
N LYS A 221 22.00 -33.13 4.58
CA LYS A 221 21.39 -34.28 5.24
C LYS A 221 20.05 -34.67 4.60
N LEU A 222 19.23 -33.69 4.17
CA LEU A 222 17.98 -33.94 3.47
C LEU A 222 18.21 -34.61 2.12
N ILE A 223 19.13 -34.08 1.32
CA ILE A 223 19.45 -34.66 0.00
C ILE A 223 20.00 -36.08 0.14
N GLU A 224 20.84 -36.34 1.14
CA GLU A 224 21.32 -37.70 1.45
C GLU A 224 20.14 -38.62 1.83
N ALA A 225 19.32 -38.22 2.79
CA ALA A 225 18.18 -39.02 3.25
C ALA A 225 17.14 -39.29 2.15
N LEU A 226 16.89 -38.30 1.28
CA LEU A 226 15.95 -38.40 0.16
C LEU A 226 16.46 -39.31 -0.97
N ASN A 227 17.79 -39.43 -1.11
CA ASN A 227 18.42 -40.35 -2.07
C ASN A 227 18.53 -41.77 -1.54
N GLU A 228 18.79 -41.96 -0.25
CA GLU A 228 19.02 -43.29 0.34
C GLU A 228 17.73 -44.07 0.62
N SER A 229 16.70 -43.37 1.08
CA SER A 229 15.43 -44.00 1.49
C SER A 229 14.39 -43.84 0.39
N ASP A 230 13.64 -44.89 0.06
CA ASP A 230 12.45 -44.78 -0.81
C ASP A 230 11.23 -44.28 -0.03
N ASP A 231 11.15 -44.55 1.28
CA ASP A 231 10.07 -44.10 2.17
C ASP A 231 10.62 -43.08 3.19
N PHE A 232 10.53 -41.79 2.88
CA PHE A 232 11.11 -40.72 3.69
C PHE A 232 10.06 -40.26 4.67
N SER A 233 10.39 -40.33 5.95
CA SER A 233 9.52 -39.85 7.02
C SER A 233 10.24 -38.75 7.78
N ILE A 234 9.58 -37.60 7.89
CA ILE A 234 10.07 -36.44 8.63
C ILE A 234 10.44 -36.83 10.07
N ASN A 235 9.64 -37.67 10.72
CA ASN A 235 9.88 -38.09 12.11
C ASN A 235 11.16 -38.91 12.28
N SER A 236 11.47 -39.78 11.31
CA SER A 236 12.72 -40.55 11.30
C SER A 236 13.89 -39.60 11.10
N PHE A 237 13.79 -38.71 10.13
CA PHE A 237 14.82 -37.72 9.82
C PHE A 237 15.12 -36.79 11.02
N LEU A 238 14.09 -36.32 11.71
CA LEU A 238 14.24 -35.48 12.91
C LEU A 238 14.97 -36.19 14.07
N SER A 239 14.91 -37.52 14.13
CA SER A 239 15.55 -38.29 15.21
C SER A 239 17.08 -38.36 15.05
N ASP A 240 17.58 -38.22 13.82
CA ASP A 240 19.00 -38.31 13.48
C ASP A 240 19.70 -36.93 13.47
N LEU A 241 18.97 -35.87 13.80
CA LEU A 241 19.45 -34.49 13.76
C LEU A 241 19.82 -33.94 15.14
N ASP A 242 20.73 -32.97 15.12
CA ASP A 242 21.11 -32.20 16.31
C ASP A 242 19.95 -31.35 16.79
N GLN A 243 19.87 -31.13 18.12
CA GLN A 243 18.74 -30.44 18.76
C GLN A 243 18.47 -29.04 18.20
N GLU A 244 19.51 -28.32 17.79
CA GLU A 244 19.39 -26.99 17.18
C GLU A 244 18.69 -27.07 15.81
N LEU A 245 19.10 -28.00 14.94
CA LEU A 245 18.51 -28.19 13.61
C LEU A 245 17.05 -28.67 13.69
N VAL A 246 16.76 -29.53 14.67
CA VAL A 246 15.38 -29.99 14.95
C VAL A 246 14.48 -28.80 15.31
N SER A 247 14.98 -27.84 16.08
CA SER A 247 14.20 -26.66 16.47
C SER A 247 13.83 -25.79 15.27
N GLU A 248 14.76 -25.59 14.33
CA GLU A 248 14.53 -24.82 13.10
C GLU A 248 13.53 -25.53 12.17
N ILE A 249 13.69 -26.83 11.94
CA ILE A 249 12.75 -27.60 11.12
C ILE A 249 11.36 -27.60 11.74
N SER A 250 11.26 -27.78 13.06
CA SER A 250 9.97 -27.75 13.76
C SER A 250 9.29 -26.39 13.62
N SER A 251 10.05 -25.29 13.69
CA SER A 251 9.55 -23.94 13.46
C SER A 251 8.99 -23.76 12.04
N ILE A 252 9.70 -24.28 11.02
CA ILE A 252 9.26 -24.29 9.62
C ILE A 252 7.91 -25.03 9.47
N LEU A 253 7.81 -26.25 10.01
CA LEU A 253 6.61 -27.07 9.91
C LEU A 253 5.41 -26.46 10.65
N MET A 254 5.64 -25.91 11.84
CA MET A 254 4.58 -25.26 12.63
C MET A 254 4.00 -24.03 11.94
N GLU A 255 4.82 -23.25 11.23
CA GLU A 255 4.33 -22.07 10.52
C GLU A 255 3.49 -22.44 9.30
N GLU A 256 3.80 -23.55 8.63
CA GLU A 256 3.04 -24.07 7.51
C GLU A 256 1.62 -24.51 7.93
N GLU A 257 1.52 -25.13 9.10
CA GLU A 257 0.24 -25.59 9.68
C GLU A 257 -0.59 -24.44 10.29
N LYS A 258 0.02 -23.27 10.55
CA LYS A 258 -0.61 -22.14 11.23
C LYS A 258 -1.87 -21.63 10.52
N TYR A 259 -1.89 -21.70 9.19
CA TYR A 259 -2.99 -21.16 8.38
C TYR A 259 -3.70 -22.27 7.61
N VAL A 260 -4.79 -22.78 8.19
CA VAL A 260 -5.69 -23.72 7.52
C VAL A 260 -6.87 -22.96 6.94
N LEU A 261 -7.12 -23.13 5.64
CA LEU A 261 -8.33 -22.62 5.00
C LEU A 261 -9.53 -23.37 5.56
N HIS A 262 -10.54 -22.63 6.01
CA HIS A 262 -11.82 -23.22 6.44
C HIS A 262 -12.54 -23.85 5.23
N ASP A 263 -13.65 -24.55 5.47
CA ASP A 263 -14.52 -25.14 4.45
C ASP A 263 -15.19 -24.07 3.55
N TRP A 264 -14.42 -23.54 2.58
CA TRP A 264 -14.86 -22.58 1.57
C TRP A 264 -15.82 -23.19 0.55
N GLY A 265 -15.88 -24.53 0.46
CA GLY A 265 -16.84 -25.24 -0.40
C GLY A 265 -18.29 -24.89 -0.09
N ARG A 266 -18.61 -24.52 1.17
CA ARG A 266 -19.94 -24.00 1.56
C ARG A 266 -20.31 -22.68 0.90
N LYS A 267 -19.36 -21.99 0.29
CA LYS A 267 -19.51 -20.72 -0.42
C LYS A 267 -19.30 -20.85 -1.92
N ASP A 268 -19.30 -22.09 -2.45
CA ASP A 268 -18.98 -22.39 -3.84
C ASP A 268 -17.61 -21.83 -4.29
N ILE A 269 -16.68 -21.71 -3.35
CA ILE A 269 -15.30 -21.31 -3.60
C ILE A 269 -14.42 -22.52 -3.31
N TYR A 270 -13.64 -22.93 -4.31
CA TYR A 270 -12.74 -24.08 -4.24
C TYR A 270 -11.31 -23.59 -4.38
N PRO A 271 -10.63 -23.28 -3.25
CA PRO A 271 -9.22 -22.91 -3.27
C PRO A 271 -8.39 -24.03 -3.88
N LYS A 272 -7.30 -23.68 -4.57
CA LYS A 272 -6.32 -24.67 -5.00
C LYS A 272 -5.72 -25.35 -3.77
N GLU A 273 -5.55 -26.67 -3.85
CA GLU A 273 -4.89 -27.43 -2.79
C GLU A 273 -3.42 -27.04 -2.65
N LYS A 274 -2.82 -27.25 -1.47
CA LYS A 274 -1.43 -26.87 -1.20
C LYS A 274 -0.42 -27.54 -2.14
N GLY A 275 -0.69 -28.78 -2.58
CA GLY A 275 0.12 -29.48 -3.59
C GLY A 275 -0.09 -28.98 -5.03
N ALA A 276 -1.17 -28.23 -5.30
CA ALA A 276 -1.45 -27.71 -6.63
C ALA A 276 -0.58 -26.47 -6.91
N GLY A 277 0.51 -26.67 -7.65
CA GLY A 277 1.46 -25.61 -8.02
C GLY A 277 2.82 -25.71 -7.35
N VAL A 278 3.16 -26.84 -6.73
CA VAL A 278 4.50 -27.09 -6.16
C VAL A 278 5.59 -26.87 -7.21
N ALA A 279 5.40 -27.37 -8.44
CA ALA A 279 6.35 -27.15 -9.54
C ALA A 279 6.65 -25.67 -9.77
N GLN A 280 5.60 -24.86 -9.90
CA GLN A 280 5.70 -23.41 -10.08
C GLN A 280 6.38 -22.76 -8.87
N LEU A 281 6.01 -23.16 -7.65
CA LEU A 281 6.56 -22.58 -6.43
C LEU A 281 8.06 -22.87 -6.27
N VAL A 282 8.50 -24.09 -6.59
CA VAL A 282 9.92 -24.46 -6.63
C VAL A 282 10.67 -23.60 -7.65
N SER A 283 10.18 -23.55 -8.90
CA SER A 283 10.80 -22.74 -9.95
C SER A 283 10.86 -21.26 -9.59
N GLU A 284 9.79 -20.69 -9.03
CA GLU A 284 9.76 -19.28 -8.60
C GLU A 284 10.72 -18.99 -7.45
N THR A 285 10.85 -19.93 -6.50
CA THR A 285 11.76 -19.79 -5.36
C THR A 285 13.22 -19.75 -5.83
N ILE A 286 13.62 -20.71 -6.68
CA ILE A 286 14.97 -20.77 -7.25
C ILE A 286 15.27 -19.57 -8.14
N LEU A 287 14.35 -19.20 -9.05
CA LEU A 287 14.52 -18.03 -9.92
C LEU A 287 14.59 -16.72 -9.12
N THR A 288 13.83 -16.61 -8.03
CA THR A 288 13.89 -15.45 -7.13
C THR A 288 15.23 -15.39 -6.39
N LEU A 289 15.75 -16.53 -5.93
CA LEU A 289 17.09 -16.63 -5.33
C LEU A 289 18.18 -16.20 -6.32
N ARG A 290 18.14 -16.73 -7.56
CA ARG A 290 19.05 -16.31 -8.65
C ARG A 290 19.01 -14.81 -8.88
N CYS A 291 17.81 -14.22 -8.97
CA CYS A 291 17.65 -12.77 -9.13
C CYS A 291 18.24 -11.98 -7.96
N PHE A 292 18.06 -12.46 -6.73
CA PHE A 292 18.62 -11.83 -5.55
C PHE A 292 20.16 -11.88 -5.54
N LEU A 293 20.74 -13.05 -5.82
CA LEU A 293 22.19 -13.24 -5.88
C LEU A 293 22.84 -12.40 -6.99
N ILE A 294 22.22 -12.34 -8.17
CA ILE A 294 22.69 -11.47 -9.27
C ILE A 294 22.67 -10.00 -8.86
N LYS A 295 21.60 -9.53 -8.21
CA LYS A 295 21.53 -8.15 -7.71
C LYS A 295 22.62 -7.88 -6.66
N LYS A 296 22.84 -8.81 -5.73
CA LYS A 296 23.90 -8.72 -4.71
C LYS A 296 25.29 -8.63 -5.36
N ARG A 297 25.55 -9.46 -6.37
CA ARG A 297 26.81 -9.45 -7.15
C ARG A 297 27.00 -8.13 -7.90
N MET A 298 25.97 -7.64 -8.59
CA MET A 298 26.02 -6.35 -9.28
C MET A 298 26.30 -5.19 -8.34
N LEU A 299 25.66 -5.17 -7.15
CA LEU A 299 25.91 -4.13 -6.14
C LEU A 299 27.34 -4.18 -5.62
N ALA A 300 27.92 -5.37 -5.43
CA ALA A 300 29.32 -5.52 -5.05
C ALA A 300 30.25 -4.95 -6.12
N LEU A 301 30.07 -5.35 -7.39
CA LEU A 301 30.86 -4.82 -8.51
C LEU A 301 30.73 -3.29 -8.66
N GLN A 302 29.52 -2.75 -8.44
CA GLN A 302 29.28 -1.31 -8.48
C GLN A 302 30.04 -0.58 -7.37
N ASN A 303 30.07 -1.12 -6.15
CA ASN A 303 30.81 -0.52 -5.04
C ASN A 303 32.33 -0.58 -5.28
N ASP A 304 32.84 -1.71 -5.78
CA ASP A 304 34.26 -1.87 -6.12
C ASP A 304 34.72 -0.84 -7.18
N THR A 305 33.82 -0.49 -8.11
CA THR A 305 34.03 0.53 -9.14
C THR A 305 34.10 1.96 -8.56
N GLN A 306 33.44 2.23 -7.42
CA GLN A 306 33.45 3.55 -6.77
C GLN A 306 34.73 3.82 -5.97
N GLU A 307 35.38 2.77 -5.46
CA GLU A 307 36.59 2.88 -4.63
C GLU A 307 37.89 2.90 -5.44
N SER A 308 37.84 2.49 -6.71
CA SER A 308 39.01 2.29 -7.58
C SER A 308 39.08 3.31 -8.73
N THR A 309 40.30 3.80 -9.04
CA THR A 309 40.60 4.68 -10.20
C THR A 309 41.06 3.94 -11.46
N ASP A 310 40.95 2.61 -11.50
CA ASP A 310 41.39 1.79 -12.64
C ASP A 310 40.40 1.78 -13.82
N ASP A 311 40.80 1.16 -14.95
CA ASP A 311 39.96 0.98 -16.13
C ASP A 311 38.83 -0.03 -15.84
N HIS A 312 37.60 0.46 -15.76
CA HIS A 312 36.42 -0.30 -15.34
C HIS A 312 35.64 -0.94 -16.50
N ARG A 313 36.21 -1.01 -17.70
CA ARG A 313 35.52 -1.54 -18.89
C ARG A 313 35.05 -2.98 -18.72
N GLU A 314 35.89 -3.85 -18.18
CA GLU A 314 35.56 -5.27 -17.94
C GLU A 314 34.43 -5.39 -16.91
N THR A 315 34.51 -4.64 -15.80
CA THR A 315 33.49 -4.60 -14.76
C THR A 315 32.13 -4.12 -15.30
N LEU A 316 32.14 -3.12 -16.19
CA LEU A 316 30.92 -2.62 -16.83
C LEU A 316 30.31 -3.64 -17.79
N GLU A 317 31.13 -4.38 -18.53
CA GLU A 317 30.68 -5.49 -19.38
C GLU A 317 30.05 -6.61 -18.55
N GLU A 318 30.67 -6.98 -17.42
CA GLU A 318 30.12 -7.96 -16.47
C GLU A 318 28.76 -7.50 -15.90
N ILE A 319 28.64 -6.24 -15.48
CA ILE A 319 27.38 -5.65 -15.00
C ILE A 319 26.31 -5.69 -16.09
N MET A 320 26.66 -5.37 -17.34
CA MET A 320 25.72 -5.41 -18.47
C MET A 320 25.23 -6.83 -18.74
N ASN A 321 26.11 -7.82 -18.65
CA ASN A 321 25.76 -9.24 -18.78
C ASN A 321 24.80 -9.68 -17.67
N TYR A 322 25.07 -9.31 -16.41
CA TYR A 322 24.16 -9.59 -15.30
C TYR A 322 22.82 -8.88 -15.43
N LEU A 323 22.78 -7.65 -15.95
CA LEU A 323 21.52 -6.93 -16.23
C LEU A 323 20.68 -7.67 -17.26
N ASN A 324 21.29 -8.16 -18.34
CA ASN A 324 20.60 -8.94 -19.37
C ASN A 324 20.08 -10.28 -18.80
N LEU A 325 20.89 -10.97 -18.00
CA LEU A 325 20.48 -12.20 -17.33
C LEU A 325 19.32 -11.96 -16.35
N ASN A 326 19.42 -10.93 -15.51
CA ASN A 326 18.36 -10.55 -14.59
C ASN A 326 17.06 -10.20 -15.33
N LYS A 327 17.14 -9.51 -16.48
CA LYS A 327 15.98 -9.24 -17.32
C LYS A 327 15.32 -10.53 -17.82
N LEU A 328 16.12 -11.49 -18.30
CA LEU A 328 15.63 -12.79 -18.75
C LEU A 328 14.96 -13.57 -17.61
N LEU A 329 15.56 -13.59 -16.41
CA LEU A 329 14.98 -14.25 -15.25
C LEU A 329 13.67 -13.61 -14.78
N ASN A 330 13.57 -12.27 -14.81
CA ASN A 330 12.31 -11.58 -14.48
C ASN A 330 11.21 -11.85 -15.52
N GLN A 331 11.57 -12.01 -16.80
CA GLN A 331 10.62 -12.46 -17.82
C GLN A 331 10.12 -13.88 -17.54
N LYS A 332 11.01 -14.82 -17.14
CA LYS A 332 10.59 -16.16 -16.71
C LYS A 332 9.66 -16.13 -15.49
N LEU A 333 9.90 -15.20 -14.55
CA LEU A 333 9.05 -14.98 -13.38
C LEU A 333 7.73 -14.23 -13.69
N ASN A 334 7.45 -13.89 -14.95
CA ASN A 334 6.32 -13.05 -15.37
C ASN A 334 6.23 -11.71 -14.60
N ARG A 335 7.37 -11.18 -14.12
CA ARG A 335 7.42 -9.90 -13.41
C ARG A 335 7.56 -8.76 -14.41
N VAL A 336 6.65 -7.80 -14.34
CA VAL A 336 6.78 -6.55 -15.11
C VAL A 336 7.90 -5.72 -14.50
N LEU A 337 9.01 -5.55 -15.23
CA LEU A 337 10.05 -4.59 -14.89
C LEU A 337 9.46 -3.18 -15.04
N SER A 338 9.26 -2.47 -13.94
CA SER A 338 8.91 -1.03 -13.93
C SER A 338 10.14 -0.16 -13.88
#